data_AF-A0A7W8F2D4-F1
#
_entry.id   AF-A0A7W8F2D4-F1
#
_cell.length_a   1.000
_cell.length_b   1.000
_cell.length_c   1.000
_cell.angle_alpha   90.00
_cell.angle_beta   90.00
_cell.angle_gamma   90.00
#
_symmetry.space_group_name_H-M   'P 1'
#
loop_
_entity.id
_entity.type
_entity.pdbx_description
1 polymer ?
#
loop_
_entity_poly.entity_id
_entity_poly.type
_entity_poly.pdbx_seq_one_letter_code
_entity_poly.pdbx_strand_id
1 'polypeptide(L)'
;MTVKEPAPAGERRADDPRGTGSRGASARPGAAGEVKSFRVRGGRAVFGPGGSTAALVSATPDEGRQMRVWKQTAWIRVDFVAGTRTSSVFVTWNGHPPHVRTVES
;
A
#
# COMPACT_ATOMS: atom_id res chain seq x y z
N MET A 1 3.70 13.32 45.16
CA MET A 1 2.46 13.26 44.37
C MET A 1 2.85 13.01 42.92
N THR A 2 2.19 12.05 42.30
CA THR A 2 2.53 11.30 41.09
C THR A 2 2.62 12.13 39.80
N VAL A 3 3.57 11.77 38.93
CA VAL A 3 3.75 12.30 37.56
C VAL A 3 2.55 11.94 36.66
N LYS A 4 2.08 12.89 35.84
CA LYS A 4 1.01 12.67 34.84
C LYS A 4 1.62 12.72 33.44
N GLU A 5 1.76 11.56 32.83
CA GLU A 5 2.12 11.35 31.44
C GLU A 5 0.84 11.36 30.56
N PRO A 6 0.79 12.09 29.43
CA PRO A 6 -0.32 11.97 28.50
C PRO A 6 -0.03 10.91 27.42
N ALA A 7 -0.82 9.83 27.43
CA ALA A 7 -0.92 8.85 26.35
C ALA A 7 -1.70 9.44 25.15
N PRO A 8 -1.31 9.17 23.89
CA PRO A 8 -2.19 9.41 22.75
C PRO A 8 -3.14 8.22 22.56
N ALA A 9 -4.43 8.49 22.78
CA ALA A 9 -5.54 7.60 22.47
C ALA A 9 -5.63 7.38 20.95
N GLY A 10 -5.59 6.12 20.55
CA GLY A 10 -5.95 5.70 19.20
C GLY A 10 -7.46 5.56 19.07
N GLU A 11 -8.03 6.07 17.97
CA GLU A 11 -9.36 5.65 17.58
C GLU A 11 -9.49 5.46 16.06
N ARG A 12 -10.20 4.38 15.76
CA ARG A 12 -10.18 3.56 14.55
C ARG A 12 -11.09 4.16 13.49
N ARG A 13 -10.72 4.03 12.22
CA ARG A 13 -11.71 3.79 11.16
C ARG A 13 -11.31 2.53 10.41
N ALA A 14 -11.84 1.42 10.90
CA ALA A 14 -11.80 0.13 10.24
C ALA A 14 -12.79 0.17 9.07
N ASP A 15 -12.29 0.39 7.86
CA ASP A 15 -13.01 0.02 6.64
C ASP A 15 -12.54 -1.39 6.29
N ASP A 16 -13.33 -2.38 6.74
CA ASP A 16 -13.21 -3.79 6.37
C ASP A 16 -14.14 -4.06 5.20
N PRO A 17 -13.62 -4.34 4.00
CA PRO A 17 -14.33 -5.18 3.07
C PRO A 17 -13.83 -6.61 3.24
N ARG A 18 -14.66 -7.43 3.89
CA ARG A 18 -14.63 -8.89 3.74
C ARG A 18 -14.64 -9.22 2.24
N GLY A 19 -13.49 -9.68 1.74
CA GLY A 19 -13.32 -10.13 0.36
C GLY A 19 -12.62 -11.47 0.33
N THR A 20 -13.41 -12.54 0.39
CA THR A 20 -13.03 -13.89 -0.02
C THR A 20 -12.56 -13.89 -1.48
N GLY A 21 -11.49 -14.62 -1.78
CA GLY A 21 -11.15 -15.00 -3.16
C GLY A 21 -9.82 -14.46 -3.68
N SER A 22 -8.86 -15.37 -3.78
CA SER A 22 -7.70 -15.23 -4.67
C SER A 22 -8.18 -15.12 -6.12
N ARG A 23 -8.00 -13.95 -6.72
CA ARG A 23 -7.94 -13.66 -8.16
C ARG A 23 -7.46 -12.22 -8.27
N GLY A 24 -6.38 -11.99 -9.02
CA GLY A 24 -5.71 -10.69 -9.12
C GLY A 24 -6.71 -9.54 -9.23
N ALA A 25 -6.84 -8.76 -8.17
CA ALA A 25 -7.67 -7.57 -8.18
C ALA A 25 -6.97 -6.53 -9.06
N SER A 26 -7.33 -6.47 -10.33
CA SER A 26 -7.07 -5.31 -11.19
C SER A 26 -7.79 -4.12 -10.55
N ALA A 27 -7.10 -3.40 -9.68
CA ALA A 27 -7.56 -2.14 -9.16
C ALA A 27 -7.87 -1.23 -10.35
N ARG A 28 -9.11 -0.73 -10.44
CA ARG A 28 -9.53 0.17 -11.52
C ARG A 28 -8.58 1.39 -11.55
N PRO A 29 -8.06 1.79 -12.72
CA PRO A 29 -7.27 3.01 -12.83
C PRO A 29 -8.17 4.19 -12.48
N GLY A 30 -7.99 4.76 -11.29
CA GLY A 30 -8.77 5.93 -10.88
C GLY A 30 -7.97 7.20 -11.10
N ALA A 31 -8.70 8.29 -11.36
CA ALA A 31 -8.22 9.66 -11.55
C ALA A 31 -6.96 10.01 -10.73
N ALA A 32 -6.00 10.65 -11.40
CA ALA A 32 -4.65 10.97 -10.95
C ALA A 32 -4.55 12.06 -9.84
N GLY A 33 -5.61 12.24 -9.03
CA GLY A 33 -5.71 13.34 -8.05
C GLY A 33 -5.99 12.94 -6.61
N GLU A 34 -6.12 11.65 -6.29
CA GLU A 34 -6.51 11.20 -4.95
C GLU A 34 -5.49 10.23 -4.34
N VAL A 35 -5.31 10.33 -3.02
CA VAL A 35 -4.56 9.35 -2.22
C VAL A 35 -5.35 8.05 -2.16
N LYS A 36 -4.72 6.94 -2.53
CA LYS A 36 -5.36 5.62 -2.62
C LYS A 36 -4.65 4.58 -1.79
N SER A 37 -5.42 3.82 -1.03
CA SER A 37 -4.93 2.68 -0.26
C SER A 37 -5.18 1.37 -1.01
N PHE A 38 -4.18 0.50 -0.99
CA PHE A 38 -4.19 -0.81 -1.63
C PHE A 38 -3.89 -1.85 -0.55
N ARG A 39 -4.90 -2.66 -0.23
CA ARG A 39 -4.75 -3.79 0.67
C ARG A 39 -4.39 -5.03 -0.15
N VAL A 40 -3.30 -5.68 0.22
CA VAL A 40 -2.89 -6.99 -0.33
C VAL A 40 -2.64 -7.96 0.82
N ARG A 41 -2.44 -9.23 0.51
CA ARG A 41 -1.98 -10.19 1.52
C ARG A 41 -0.65 -9.70 2.12
N GLY A 42 -0.57 -9.66 3.44
CA GLY A 42 0.68 -9.32 4.11
C GLY A 42 0.97 -7.82 4.28
N GLY A 43 0.10 -6.92 3.80
CA GLY A 43 0.21 -5.50 4.15
C GLY A 43 -0.70 -4.56 3.38
N ARG A 44 -0.50 -3.27 3.61
CA ARG A 44 -1.20 -2.16 2.96
C ARG A 44 -0.18 -1.17 2.40
N ALA A 45 -0.41 -0.68 1.18
CA ALA A 45 0.36 0.42 0.60
C ALA A 45 -0.57 1.58 0.24
N VAL A 46 -0.16 2.81 0.51
CA VAL A 46 -0.90 4.03 0.20
C VAL A 46 -0.08 4.88 -0.75
N PHE A 47 -0.66 5.23 -1.90
CA PHE A 47 -0.02 6.06 -2.91
C PHE A 47 -0.80 7.36 -3.09
N GLY A 48 -0.07 8.45 -3.23
CA GLY A 48 -0.61 9.78 -3.50
C GLY A 48 -0.28 10.27 -4.91
N PRO A 49 -1.00 11.31 -5.37
CA PRO A 49 -0.74 11.93 -6.66
C PRO A 49 0.59 12.69 -6.65
N GLY A 50 1.30 12.67 -7.78
CA GLY A 50 2.50 13.46 -8.05
C GLY A 50 2.44 14.14 -9.42
N GLY A 51 1.24 14.59 -9.82
CA GLY A 51 0.96 15.07 -11.17
C GLY A 51 0.93 13.91 -12.17
N SER A 52 1.97 13.81 -13.00
CA SER A 52 2.17 12.68 -13.93
C SER A 52 2.92 11.50 -13.29
N THR A 53 3.17 11.57 -11.99
CA THR A 53 3.88 10.55 -11.21
C THR A 53 3.06 10.11 -9.99
N ALA A 54 3.53 9.10 -9.26
CA ALA A 54 2.94 8.72 -7.98
C ALA A 54 4.01 8.73 -6.87
N ALA A 55 3.58 9.07 -5.65
CA ALA A 55 4.41 9.00 -4.46
C ALA A 55 3.89 7.91 -3.51
N LEU A 56 4.80 7.16 -2.88
CA LEU A 56 4.43 6.30 -1.75
C LEU A 56 4.26 7.17 -0.51
N VAL A 57 3.03 7.23 0.01
CA VAL A 57 2.69 7.95 1.24
C VAL A 57 2.99 7.07 2.46
N SER A 58 2.54 5.82 2.44
CA SER A 58 2.82 4.86 3.50
C SER A 58 2.80 3.43 2.98
N ALA A 59 3.52 2.55 3.68
CA ALA A 59 3.39 1.12 3.51
C ALA A 59 3.52 0.45 4.88
N THR A 60 2.61 -0.46 5.19
CA THR A 60 2.49 -1.09 6.50
C THR A 60 2.39 -2.60 6.30
N PRO A 61 3.40 -3.39 6.71
CA PRO A 61 3.29 -4.84 6.70
C PRO A 61 2.33 -5.32 7.77
N ASP A 62 1.70 -6.48 7.52
CA ASP A 62 1.05 -7.26 8.57
C ASP A 62 2.12 -7.90 9.48
N GLU A 63 1.70 -8.34 10.67
CA GLU A 63 2.61 -9.03 11.61
C GLU A 63 3.30 -10.23 10.97
N GLY A 64 4.59 -10.40 11.26
CA GLY A 64 5.41 -11.49 10.72
C GLY A 64 5.76 -11.36 9.23
N ARG A 65 5.40 -10.25 8.56
CA ARG A 65 5.79 -9.96 7.18
C ARG A 65 6.94 -8.98 7.13
N GLN A 66 7.89 -9.22 6.23
CA GLN A 66 8.91 -8.25 5.88
C GLN A 66 8.40 -7.33 4.78
N MET A 67 8.63 -6.04 4.94
CA MET A 67 8.34 -5.04 3.91
C MET A 67 9.62 -4.63 3.18
N ARG A 68 9.54 -4.52 1.85
CA ARG A 68 10.62 -3.96 1.01
C ARG A 68 10.04 -2.94 0.04
N VAL A 69 10.74 -1.83 -0.16
CA VAL A 69 10.29 -0.73 -1.02
C VAL A 69 11.40 -0.36 -2.00
N TRP A 70 11.04 -0.21 -3.26
CA TRP A 70 11.93 0.29 -4.32
C TRP A 70 11.26 1.46 -5.03
N LYS A 71 12.00 2.55 -5.22
CA LYS A 71 11.51 3.76 -5.88
C LYS A 71 12.44 4.11 -7.03
N GLN A 72 11.91 4.19 -8.23
CA GLN A 72 12.60 4.65 -9.43
C GLN A 72 11.84 5.80 -10.08
N THR A 73 12.44 6.42 -11.09
CA THR A 73 11.92 7.59 -11.80
C THR A 73 10.52 7.40 -12.39
N ALA A 74 10.18 6.18 -12.77
CA ALA A 74 8.92 5.87 -13.46
C ALA A 74 8.10 4.74 -12.79
N TRP A 75 8.53 4.27 -11.61
CA TRP A 75 7.81 3.23 -10.90
C TRP A 75 8.18 3.14 -9.41
N ILE A 76 7.27 2.59 -8.62
CA ILE A 76 7.50 2.17 -7.23
C ILE A 76 7.02 0.74 -7.07
N ARG A 77 7.77 -0.08 -6.33
CA ARG A 77 7.40 -1.42 -5.92
C ARG A 77 7.41 -1.52 -4.40
N VAL A 78 6.42 -2.19 -3.84
CA VAL A 78 6.33 -2.54 -2.42
C VAL A 78 6.09 -4.03 -2.32
N ASP A 79 6.96 -4.77 -1.64
CA ASP A 79 6.79 -6.19 -1.38
C ASP A 79 6.50 -6.47 0.10
N PHE A 80 5.59 -7.40 0.35
CA PHE A 80 5.25 -7.96 1.64
C PHE A 80 5.56 -9.47 1.65
N VAL A 81 6.64 -9.87 2.31
CA VAL A 81 7.23 -11.21 2.25
C VAL A 81 6.96 -11.98 3.54
N ALA A 82 6.46 -13.20 3.47
CA ALA A 82 6.41 -14.17 4.58
C ALA A 82 6.86 -15.54 4.09
N GLY A 83 8.07 -15.96 4.48
CA GLY A 83 8.68 -17.20 4.01
C GLY A 83 8.79 -17.20 2.48
N THR A 84 8.11 -18.16 1.83
CA THR A 84 8.07 -18.30 0.37
C THR A 84 6.96 -17.48 -0.29
N ARG A 85 6.08 -16.84 0.48
CA ARG A 85 4.94 -16.07 -0.06
C ARG A 85 5.29 -14.60 -0.16
N THR A 86 5.06 -14.02 -1.33
CA THR A 86 5.27 -12.59 -1.57
C THR A 86 4.02 -11.96 -2.16
N SER A 87 3.67 -10.79 -1.65
CA SER A 87 2.64 -9.95 -2.24
C SER A 87 3.23 -8.60 -2.57
N SER A 88 3.13 -8.21 -3.84
CA SER A 88 3.77 -7.03 -4.38
C SER A 88 2.72 -6.04 -4.87
N VAL A 89 2.93 -4.76 -4.58
CA VAL A 89 2.18 -3.63 -5.15
C VAL A 89 3.15 -2.82 -6.00
N PHE A 90 2.82 -2.66 -7.27
CA PHE A 90 3.57 -1.89 -8.24
C PHE A 90 2.76 -0.69 -8.66
N VAL A 91 3.37 0.48 -8.74
CA VAL A 91 2.80 1.63 -9.44
C VAL A 91 3.78 2.07 -10.52
N THR A 92 3.29 2.30 -11.73
CA THR A 92 4.11 2.62 -12.91
C THR A 92 3.54 3.81 -13.65
N TRP A 93 4.38 4.76 -14.07
CA TRP A 93 4.02 5.94 -14.85
C TRP A 93 5.11 6.22 -15.90
N ASN A 94 5.26 5.35 -16.90
CA ASN A 94 6.22 5.58 -17.99
C ASN A 94 5.64 6.57 -19.03
N GLY A 95 5.52 7.86 -18.68
CA GLY A 95 4.95 8.88 -19.56
C GLY A 95 3.42 8.86 -19.68
N HIS A 96 2.73 8.12 -18.81
CA HIS A 96 1.28 8.01 -18.72
C HIS A 96 0.84 8.15 -17.26
N PRO A 97 -0.45 8.44 -16.99
CA PRO A 97 -0.95 8.50 -15.62
C PRO A 97 -0.60 7.24 -14.83
N PRO A 98 -0.26 7.36 -13.53
CA PRO A 98 0.15 6.22 -12.72
C PRO A 98 -0.87 5.08 -12.72
N HIS A 99 -0.40 3.87 -13.01
CA HIS A 99 -1.19 2.65 -13.00
C HIS A 99 -0.69 1.72 -11.90
N VAL A 100 -1.60 1.21 -11.07
CA VAL A 100 -1.27 0.29 -9.97
C VAL A 100 -1.56 -1.16 -10.36
N ARG A 101 -0.65 -2.08 -10.00
CA ARG A 101 -0.81 -3.53 -10.16
C ARG A 101 -0.46 -4.23 -8.86
N THR A 102 -1.16 -5.31 -8.56
CA THR A 102 -0.86 -6.19 -7.44
C THR A 102 -0.52 -7.58 -7.97
N VAL A 103 0.52 -8.20 -7.41
CA VAL A 103 1.02 -9.52 -7.80
C VAL A 103 1.20 -10.36 -6.55
N GLU A 104 0.83 -11.63 -6.61
CA GLU A 104 1.08 -12.60 -5.54
C GLU A 104 1.95 -13.74 -6.07
N SER A 105 2.83 -14.27 -5.23
CA SER A 105 3.69 -15.43 -5.50
C SER A 105 3.83 -16.29 -4.26
#